data_AF-A8GDF2-F1
#
_entry.id   AF-A8GDF2-F1
#
_cell.length_a   1.000
_cell.length_b   1.000
_cell.length_c   1.000
_cell.angle_alpha   90.00
_cell.angle_beta   90.00
_cell.angle_gamma   90.00
#
_symmetry.space_group_name_H-M   'P 1'
#
loop_
_entity.id
_entity.type
_entity.pdbx_description
1 polymer ?
#
loop_
_entity_poly.entity_id
_entity_poly.type
_entity_poly.pdbx_seq_one_letter_code
_entity_poly.pdbx_strand_id
1 'polypeptide(L)'
;MKESKKLLREKGEDTFLALTKWQKEIYFFYSARLGFLQGATSGEKLDEVIREKINASTHGTVDVLVKLYFPDFKSDVEYIFKKLDECNNVFGLSESQKLTKAKALENMIPLVIDAEGAMQSLIDKFCESLSSKII
;
A
#
# COMPACT_ATOMS: atom_id res chain seq x y z
N MET A 1 19.91 18.28 -21.17
CA MET A 1 19.71 16.82 -21.32
C MET A 1 20.36 15.99 -20.21
N LYS A 2 21.64 16.18 -19.85
CA LYS A 2 22.32 15.41 -18.79
C LYS A 2 21.67 15.55 -17.40
N GLU A 3 21.29 16.77 -17.01
CA GLU A 3 20.67 17.05 -15.71
C GLU A 3 19.26 16.47 -15.58
N SER A 4 18.46 16.54 -16.64
CA SER A 4 17.10 15.96 -16.66
C SER A 4 17.13 14.43 -16.51
N LYS A 5 18.07 13.73 -17.17
CA LYS A 5 18.25 12.28 -16.98
C LYS A 5 18.72 11.93 -15.56
N LYS A 6 19.63 12.73 -14.98
CA LYS A 6 20.09 12.54 -13.60
C LYS A 6 18.95 12.71 -12.60
N LEU A 7 18.15 13.76 -12.74
CA LEU A 7 16.99 14.01 -11.89
C LEU A 7 15.96 12.88 -11.98
N LEU A 8 15.65 12.40 -13.18
CA LEU A 8 14.72 11.28 -13.37
C LEU A 8 15.22 9.99 -12.71
N ARG A 9 16.52 9.73 -12.75
CA ARG A 9 17.12 8.57 -12.07
C ARG A 9 16.99 8.69 -10.55
N GLU A 10 17.39 9.83 -9.98
CA GLU A 10 17.28 10.08 -8.53
C GLU A 10 15.83 9.95 -8.07
N LYS A 11 14.88 10.51 -8.82
CA LYS A 11 13.46 10.37 -8.51
C LYS A 11 12.93 8.96 -8.73
N GLY A 12 13.49 8.20 -9.66
CA GLY A 12 13.18 6.79 -9.86
C GLY A 12 13.58 5.96 -8.63
N GLU A 13 14.80 6.18 -8.12
CA GLU A 13 15.30 5.54 -6.90
C GLU A 13 14.44 5.93 -5.67
N ASP A 14 14.14 7.23 -5.49
CA ASP A 14 13.25 7.72 -4.42
C ASP A 14 11.87 7.05 -4.48
N THR A 15 11.29 6.96 -5.68
CA THR A 15 9.95 6.40 -5.89
C THR A 15 9.93 4.90 -5.61
N PHE A 16 10.93 4.15 -6.08
CA PHE A 16 11.05 2.73 -5.80
C PHE A 16 11.16 2.42 -4.30
N LEU A 17 11.98 3.21 -3.59
CA LEU A 17 12.12 3.08 -2.13
C LEU A 17 10.79 3.39 -1.41
N ALA A 18 10.07 4.43 -1.84
CA ALA A 18 8.77 4.76 -1.27
C ALA A 18 7.72 3.67 -1.53
N LEU A 19 7.66 3.13 -2.76
CA LEU A 19 6.76 2.04 -3.13
C LEU A 19 7.03 0.78 -2.29
N THR A 20 8.28 0.31 -2.25
CA THR A 20 8.63 -0.90 -1.49
C THR A 20 8.41 -0.74 0.01
N LYS A 21 8.61 0.46 0.56
CA LYS A 21 8.26 0.76 1.95
C LYS A 21 6.75 0.69 2.14
N TRP A 22 5.96 1.33 1.28
CA TRP A 22 4.51 1.33 1.39
C TRP A 22 3.93 -0.09 1.26
N GLN A 23 4.47 -0.92 0.37
CA GLN A 23 4.08 -2.32 0.24
C GLN A 23 4.23 -3.08 1.58
N LYS A 24 5.37 -2.91 2.26
CA LYS A 24 5.61 -3.54 3.57
C LYS A 24 4.64 -3.02 4.63
N GLU A 25 4.36 -1.73 4.62
CA GLU A 25 3.38 -1.12 5.54
C GLU A 25 1.97 -1.68 5.32
N ILE A 26 1.51 -1.77 4.07
CA ILE A 26 0.24 -2.42 3.69
C ILE A 26 0.20 -3.85 4.25
N TYR A 27 1.23 -4.65 3.97
CA TYR A 27 1.30 -6.04 4.45
C TYR A 27 1.17 -6.14 5.97
N PHE A 28 1.98 -5.39 6.73
CA PHE A 28 1.94 -5.45 8.19
C PHE A 28 0.62 -4.96 8.76
N PHE A 29 0.08 -3.86 8.21
CA PHE A 29 -1.16 -3.27 8.67
C PHE A 29 -2.35 -4.23 8.50
N TYR A 30 -2.50 -4.80 7.31
CA TYR A 30 -3.63 -5.66 7.03
C TYR A 30 -3.46 -7.07 7.61
N SER A 31 -2.24 -7.60 7.70
CA SER A 31 -1.98 -8.85 8.43
C SER A 31 -2.39 -8.73 9.91
N ALA A 32 -2.05 -7.63 10.57
CA ALA A 32 -2.42 -7.42 11.97
C ALA A 32 -3.96 -7.30 12.13
N ARG A 33 -4.64 -6.60 11.21
CA ARG A 33 -6.10 -6.49 11.22
C ARG A 33 -6.80 -7.82 10.98
N LEU A 34 -6.32 -8.62 10.02
CA LEU A 34 -6.83 -9.96 9.78
C LEU A 34 -6.63 -10.85 11.02
N GLY A 35 -5.46 -10.80 11.65
CA GLY A 35 -5.18 -11.50 12.90
C GLY A 35 -6.11 -11.09 14.05
N PHE A 36 -6.43 -9.79 14.15
CA PHE A 36 -7.41 -9.29 15.13
C PHE A 36 -8.84 -9.78 14.87
N LEU A 37 -9.26 -9.81 13.59
CA LEU A 37 -10.57 -10.33 13.20
C LEU A 37 -10.67 -11.85 13.44
N GLN A 38 -9.58 -12.59 13.24
CA GLN A 38 -9.47 -14.02 13.54
C GLN A 38 -9.42 -14.33 15.05
N GLY A 39 -9.20 -13.32 15.90
CA GLY A 39 -8.96 -13.51 17.34
C GLY A 39 -7.56 -14.04 17.67
N ALA A 40 -6.65 -14.10 16.68
CA ALA A 40 -5.26 -14.49 16.86
C ALA A 40 -4.38 -13.35 17.40
N THR A 41 -4.86 -12.11 17.39
CA THR A 41 -4.14 -10.91 17.83
C THR A 41 -5.04 -10.04 18.71
N SER A 42 -4.49 -9.51 19.81
CA SER A 42 -5.21 -8.57 20.68
C SER A 42 -5.26 -7.17 20.05
N GLY A 43 -6.18 -6.32 20.54
CA GLY A 43 -6.22 -4.91 20.13
C GLY A 43 -4.91 -4.18 20.45
N GLU A 44 -4.33 -4.44 21.63
CA GLU A 44 -3.03 -3.86 22.02
C GLU A 44 -1.91 -4.20 21.06
N LYS A 45 -1.86 -5.46 20.58
CA LYS A 45 -0.83 -5.90 19.64
C LYS A 45 -1.06 -5.34 18.24
N LEU A 46 -2.32 -5.16 17.84
CA LEU A 46 -2.66 -4.44 16.61
C LEU A 46 -2.14 -2.99 16.69
N ASP A 47 -2.43 -2.28 17.78
CA ASP A 47 -1.98 -0.90 17.98
C ASP A 47 -0.44 -0.77 18.00
N GLU A 48 0.25 -1.74 18.59
CA GLU A 48 1.71 -1.82 18.57
C GLU A 48 2.25 -1.93 17.14
N VAL A 49 1.70 -2.85 16.32
CA VAL A 49 2.10 -2.98 14.91
C VAL A 49 1.85 -1.67 14.15
N ILE A 50 0.72 -1.01 14.37
CA ILE A 50 0.40 0.27 13.73
C ILE A 50 1.45 1.33 14.10
N ARG A 51 1.79 1.47 15.38
CA ARG A 51 2.77 2.46 15.85
C ARG A 51 4.19 2.18 15.35
N GLU A 52 4.59 0.91 15.31
CA GLU A 52 5.99 0.54 15.03
C GLU A 52 6.28 0.36 13.55
N LYS A 53 5.32 -0.13 12.77
CA LYS A 53 5.54 -0.55 11.38
C LYS A 53 5.00 0.43 10.36
N ILE A 54 4.07 1.31 10.74
CA ILE A 54 3.37 2.17 9.79
C ILE A 54 3.84 3.61 9.92
N ASN A 55 4.32 4.19 8.83
CA ASN A 55 4.61 5.60 8.76
C ASN A 55 3.46 6.32 8.03
N ALA A 56 2.80 7.24 8.73
CA ALA A 56 1.63 7.94 8.23
C ALA A 56 1.88 8.80 6.98
N SER A 57 3.12 9.05 6.57
CA SER A 57 3.43 9.87 5.40
C SER A 57 3.83 9.07 4.16
N THR A 58 4.15 7.78 4.26
CA THR A 58 4.73 7.01 3.13
C THR A 58 3.79 6.98 1.92
N HIS A 59 2.50 6.75 2.12
CA HIS A 59 1.51 6.75 1.03
C HIS A 59 1.39 8.11 0.33
N GLY A 60 1.47 9.21 1.09
CA GLY A 60 1.47 10.57 0.54
C GLY A 60 2.73 10.86 -0.28
N THR A 61 3.89 10.37 0.17
CA THR A 61 5.15 10.46 -0.59
C THR A 61 5.05 9.71 -1.91
N VAL A 62 4.50 8.50 -1.92
CA VAL A 62 4.26 7.73 -3.16
C VAL A 62 3.36 8.50 -4.11
N ASP A 63 2.22 9.03 -3.61
CA ASP A 63 1.26 9.77 -4.42
C ASP A 63 1.89 10.98 -5.10
N VAL A 64 2.67 11.77 -4.35
CA VAL A 64 3.38 12.95 -4.87
C VAL A 64 4.43 12.56 -5.90
N LEU A 65 5.28 11.58 -5.60
CA LEU A 65 6.37 11.19 -6.51
C LEU A 65 5.84 10.63 -7.83
N VAL A 66 4.81 9.79 -7.77
CA VAL A 66 4.18 9.22 -8.97
C VAL A 66 3.50 10.31 -9.79
N LYS A 67 2.69 11.18 -9.18
CA LYS A 67 1.98 12.23 -9.92
C LYS A 67 2.92 13.24 -10.60
N LEU A 68 4.04 13.58 -9.96
CA LEU A 68 4.97 14.60 -10.48
C LEU A 68 5.96 14.04 -11.50
N TYR A 69 6.49 12.84 -11.26
CA TYR A 69 7.63 12.33 -12.03
C TYR A 69 7.31 11.10 -12.88
N PHE A 70 6.27 10.34 -12.52
CA PHE A 70 5.92 9.09 -13.18
C PHE A 70 4.39 8.97 -13.41
N PRO A 71 3.77 9.95 -14.11
CA PRO A 71 2.32 10.04 -14.22
C PRO A 71 1.66 8.83 -14.88
N ASP A 72 2.43 8.05 -15.66
CA ASP A 72 1.99 6.79 -16.28
C ASP A 72 1.45 5.77 -15.25
N PHE A 73 1.90 5.83 -13.98
CA PHE A 73 1.49 4.92 -12.90
C PHE A 73 0.43 5.51 -11.97
N LYS A 74 -0.06 6.72 -12.25
CA LYS A 74 -1.03 7.41 -11.39
C LYS A 74 -2.29 6.56 -11.17
N SER A 75 -2.81 5.95 -12.24
CA SER A 75 -4.01 5.12 -12.17
C SER A 75 -3.81 3.86 -11.33
N ASP A 76 -2.62 3.25 -11.36
CA ASP A 76 -2.31 2.09 -10.53
C ASP A 76 -2.31 2.49 -9.04
N VAL A 77 -1.71 3.65 -8.70
CA VAL A 77 -1.70 4.17 -7.32
C VAL A 77 -3.13 4.50 -6.84
N GLU A 78 -3.94 5.18 -7.67
CA GLU A 78 -5.33 5.49 -7.34
C GLU A 78 -6.18 4.22 -7.14
N TYR A 79 -5.93 3.18 -7.93
CA TYR A 79 -6.58 1.88 -7.75
C TYR A 79 -6.21 1.25 -6.41
N ILE A 80 -4.92 1.27 -6.02
CA ILE A 80 -4.48 0.76 -4.72
C ILE A 80 -5.17 1.52 -3.59
N PHE A 81 -5.19 2.86 -3.62
CA PHE A 81 -5.89 3.67 -2.61
C PHE A 81 -7.35 3.27 -2.46
N LYS A 82 -8.07 3.12 -3.57
CA LYS A 82 -9.47 2.66 -3.54
C LYS A 82 -9.63 1.32 -2.82
N LYS A 83 -8.73 0.36 -3.07
CA LYS A 83 -8.75 -0.95 -2.41
C LYS A 83 -8.44 -0.87 -0.92
N LEU A 84 -7.49 -0.02 -0.54
CA LEU A 84 -7.18 0.21 0.87
C LEU A 84 -8.39 0.82 1.60
N ASP A 85 -9.10 1.74 0.96
CA ASP A 85 -10.33 2.33 1.51
C ASP A 85 -11.46 1.30 1.66
N GLU A 86 -11.63 0.40 0.68
CA GLU A 86 -12.57 -0.72 0.79
C GLU A 86 -12.22 -1.63 1.99
N CYS A 87 -10.95 -1.99 2.16
CA CYS A 87 -10.48 -2.73 3.33
C CYS A 87 -10.74 -2.00 4.66
N ASN A 88 -10.47 -0.69 4.69
CA ASN A 88 -10.68 0.16 5.87
C ASN A 88 -12.15 0.24 6.25
N ASN A 89 -13.04 0.36 5.26
CA ASN A 89 -14.48 0.40 5.47
C ASN A 89 -15.00 -0.92 6.06
N VAL A 90 -14.57 -2.07 5.52
CA VAL A 90 -14.97 -3.39 6.05
C VAL A 90 -14.50 -3.54 7.51
N PHE A 91 -13.27 -3.15 7.81
CA PHE A 91 -12.75 -3.19 9.18
C PHE A 91 -13.53 -2.26 10.12
N GLY A 92 -13.79 -1.01 9.72
CA GLY A 92 -14.57 -0.06 10.53
C GLY A 92 -16.01 -0.49 10.78
N LEU A 93 -16.65 -1.20 9.83
CA LEU A 93 -17.96 -1.82 10.05
C LEU A 93 -17.90 -2.92 11.13
N SER A 94 -16.80 -3.68 11.20
CA SER A 94 -16.56 -4.65 12.27
C SER A 94 -16.39 -3.97 13.62
N GLU A 95 -15.56 -2.93 13.71
CA GLU A 95 -15.32 -2.20 14.97
C GLU A 95 -16.57 -1.49 15.49
N SER A 96 -17.42 -1.00 14.60
CA SER A 96 -18.70 -0.39 14.94
C SER A 96 -19.83 -1.41 15.19
N GLN A 97 -19.51 -2.72 15.23
CA GLN A 97 -20.45 -3.83 15.45
C GLN A 97 -21.58 -3.92 14.41
N LYS A 98 -21.43 -3.24 13.26
CA LYS A 98 -22.36 -3.32 12.11
C LYS A 98 -22.10 -4.56 11.26
N LEU A 99 -20.92 -5.16 11.41
CA LEU A 99 -20.52 -6.41 10.77
C LEU A 99 -19.88 -7.32 11.82
N THR A 100 -20.15 -8.63 11.77
CA THR A 100 -19.46 -9.56 12.68
C THR A 100 -18.00 -9.71 12.28
N LYS A 101 -17.11 -10.00 13.25
CA LYS A 101 -15.69 -10.25 12.94
C LYS A 101 -15.49 -11.33 11.88
N ALA A 102 -16.29 -12.41 11.93
CA ALA A 102 -16.23 -13.49 10.95
C ALA A 102 -16.62 -13.01 9.53
N LYS A 103 -17.68 -12.21 9.39
CA LYS A 103 -18.09 -11.69 8.08
C LYS A 103 -17.14 -10.61 7.57
N ALA A 104 -16.60 -9.79 8.47
CA ALA A 104 -15.54 -8.84 8.13
C ALA A 104 -14.29 -9.55 7.61
N LEU A 105 -13.88 -10.65 8.27
CA LEU A 105 -12.75 -11.46 7.84
C LEU A 105 -12.96 -12.03 6.43
N GLU A 106 -14.11 -12.66 6.18
CA GLU A 106 -14.48 -13.23 4.88
C GLU A 106 -14.45 -12.17 3.77
N ASN A 107 -14.96 -10.97 4.03
CA ASN A 107 -14.98 -9.88 3.06
C ASN A 107 -13.60 -9.23 2.86
N MET A 108 -12.77 -9.18 3.90
CA MET A 108 -11.51 -8.44 3.91
C MET A 108 -10.36 -9.23 3.29
N ILE A 109 -10.31 -10.56 3.45
CA ILE A 109 -9.28 -11.41 2.84
C ILE A 109 -9.10 -11.15 1.33
N PRO A 110 -10.16 -11.24 0.49
CA PRO A 110 -9.99 -11.03 -0.96
C PRO A 110 -9.58 -9.59 -1.30
N LEU A 111 -10.03 -8.59 -0.53
CA LEU A 111 -9.64 -7.19 -0.75
C LEU A 111 -8.16 -6.94 -0.43
N VAL A 112 -7.66 -7.56 0.64
CA VAL A 112 -6.23 -7.48 1.02
C VAL A 112 -5.36 -8.16 -0.04
N ILE A 113 -5.75 -9.35 -0.50
CA ILE A 113 -5.04 -10.06 -1.58
C ILE A 113 -4.99 -9.22 -2.86
N ASP A 114 -6.10 -8.59 -3.25
CA ASP A 114 -6.17 -7.72 -4.42
C ASP A 114 -5.29 -6.47 -4.26
N ALA A 115 -5.32 -5.83 -3.09
CA ALA A 115 -4.48 -4.67 -2.79
C ALA A 115 -2.97 -5.01 -2.81
N GLU A 116 -2.57 -6.12 -2.19
CA GLU A 116 -1.18 -6.57 -2.20
C GLU A 116 -0.71 -6.97 -3.60
N GLY A 117 -1.57 -7.65 -4.37
CA GLY A 117 -1.31 -8.00 -5.77
C GLY A 117 -1.17 -6.78 -6.67
N ALA A 118 -2.04 -5.78 -6.52
CA ALA A 118 -1.95 -4.51 -7.24
C ALA A 118 -0.66 -3.75 -6.91
N MET A 119 -0.28 -3.73 -5.63
CA MET A 119 0.96 -3.10 -5.19
C MET A 119 2.21 -3.80 -5.77
N GLN A 120 2.22 -5.13 -5.78
CA GLN A 120 3.30 -5.89 -6.41
C GLN A 120 3.37 -5.63 -7.91
N SER A 121 2.23 -5.65 -8.61
CA SER A 121 2.16 -5.38 -10.05
C SER A 121 2.66 -3.98 -10.39
N LEU A 122 2.31 -2.96 -9.59
CA LEU A 122 2.85 -1.61 -9.75
C LEU A 122 4.38 -1.59 -9.64
N ILE A 123 4.94 -2.23 -8.61
CA ILE A 123 6.40 -2.28 -8.43
C ILE A 123 7.09 -2.96 -9.61
N ASP A 124 6.54 -4.08 -10.10
CA ASP A 124 7.12 -4.81 -11.23
C ASP A 124 7.11 -3.96 -12.51
N LYS A 125 5.96 -3.37 -12.86
CA LYS A 125 5.84 -2.45 -14.02
C LYS A 125 6.78 -1.24 -13.88
N PHE A 126 6.93 -0.71 -12.65
CA PHE A 126 7.80 0.41 -12.38
C PHE A 126 9.27 0.05 -12.65
N CYS A 127 9.72 -1.10 -12.15
CA CYS A 127 11.07 -1.62 -12.39
C CYS A 127 11.34 -1.88 -13.88
N GLU A 128 10.37 -2.46 -14.61
CA GLU A 128 10.45 -2.66 -16.05
C GLU A 128 10.58 -1.32 -16.81
N SER A 129 9.78 -0.32 -16.42
CA SER A 129 9.83 1.02 -17.01
C SER A 129 11.17 1.70 -16.78
N LEU A 130 11.73 1.60 -15.57
CA LEU A 130 13.07 2.13 -15.28
C LEU A 130 14.14 1.42 -16.12
N SER A 131 14.07 0.09 -16.26
CA SER A 131 15.02 -0.69 -17.05
C SER A 131 14.97 -0.33 -18.55
N SER A 132 13.79 -0.03 -19.07
CA SER A 132 13.60 0.38 -20.48
C SER A 132 13.92 1.85 -20.76
N LYS A 133 13.78 2.75 -19.76
CA LYS A 133 14.03 4.21 -19.90
C LYS A 133 15.46 4.64 -19.53
N ILE A 134 16.23 3.79 -18.82
CA ILE A 134 17.61 4.08 -18.38
C ILE A 134 18.68 3.63 -19.41
N ILE A 135 18.32 2.79 -20.39
CA ILE A 135 19.17 2.41 -21.53
C ILE A 135 19.09 3.46 -22.64
#